data_AF-A0A5N8W5I8-F1
#
_entry.id   AF-A0A5N8W5I8-F1
#
_cell.length_a   1.000
_cell.length_b   1.000
_cell.length_c   1.000
_cell.angle_alpha   90.00
_cell.angle_beta   90.00
_cell.angle_gamma   90.00
#
_symmetry.space_group_name_H-M   'P 1'
#
loop_
_entity.id
_entity.type
_entity.pdbx_description
1 polymer ?
#
loop_
_entity_poly.entity_id
_entity_poly.type
_entity_poly.pdbx_seq_one_letter_code
_entity_poly.pdbx_strand_id
1 'polypeptide(L)'
;PLLHLLLPPPRTHHPTPSSTGRHGQGLVHFVLAAHEGQRNTRLFWAACRAYENGIGPDLSNALVDAAVRTGLTEREARSTIASAARMTGERR
;
A
#
# COMPACT_ATOMS: atom_id res chain seq x y z
N PRO A 1 -0.10 27.38 -36.56
CA PRO A 1 -1.13 26.46 -36.01
C PRO A 1 -0.46 25.56 -34.96
N LEU A 2 -0.94 25.62 -33.72
CA LEU A 2 -0.32 25.04 -32.51
C LEU A 2 -0.74 23.58 -32.31
N LEU A 3 0.24 22.67 -32.11
CA LEU A 3 0.01 21.34 -31.53
C LEU A 3 0.35 21.41 -30.03
N HIS A 4 -0.66 21.46 -29.17
CA HIS A 4 -0.50 21.28 -27.73
C HIS A 4 -0.40 19.77 -27.43
N LEU A 5 0.82 19.32 -27.18
CA LEU A 5 1.12 17.97 -26.72
C LEU A 5 0.71 17.86 -25.24
N LEU A 6 -0.43 17.22 -24.95
CA LEU A 6 -0.81 16.89 -23.57
C LEU A 6 0.13 15.82 -23.03
N LEU A 7 1.21 16.24 -22.36
CA LEU A 7 1.97 15.34 -21.49
C LEU A 7 1.15 15.07 -20.22
N PRO A 8 0.89 13.81 -19.84
CA PRO A 8 0.34 13.51 -18.52
C PRO A 8 1.35 13.97 -17.45
N PRO A 9 0.89 14.59 -16.35
CA PRO A 9 1.80 15.08 -15.32
C PRO A 9 2.57 13.90 -14.70
N PRO A 10 3.89 14.05 -14.46
CA PRO A 10 4.65 13.04 -13.76
C PRO A 10 4.07 12.89 -12.35
N ARG A 11 3.61 11.68 -12.01
CA ARG A 11 3.19 11.37 -10.64
C ARG A 11 4.42 11.51 -9.75
N THR A 12 4.50 12.60 -9.01
CA THR A 12 5.55 12.82 -8.01
C THR A 12 5.38 11.79 -6.91
N HIS A 13 6.13 10.69 -7.00
CA HIS A 13 6.35 9.80 -5.87
C HIS A 13 7.16 10.58 -4.84
N HIS A 14 6.50 11.23 -3.89
CA HIS A 14 7.17 11.94 -2.82
C HIS A 14 7.81 10.90 -1.88
N PRO A 15 9.15 10.80 -1.78
CA PRO A 15 9.76 9.96 -0.78
C PRO A 15 9.70 10.73 0.54
N THR A 16 8.83 10.32 1.46
CA THR A 16 8.81 10.88 2.82
C THR A 16 9.90 10.24 3.68
N PRO A 17 10.61 11.02 4.52
CA PRO A 17 11.77 10.57 5.30
C PRO A 17 11.40 9.58 6.40
N SER A 18 12.43 8.89 6.89
CA SER A 18 12.31 7.67 7.65
C SER A 18 12.09 7.84 9.16
N SER A 19 10.88 7.58 9.64
CA SER A 19 10.56 7.28 11.05
C SER A 19 9.79 5.97 11.09
N THR A 20 10.53 4.86 11.14
CA THR A 20 10.06 3.47 11.05
C THR A 20 8.86 3.14 11.93
N GLY A 21 8.75 3.72 13.14
CA GLY A 21 7.59 3.53 14.02
C GLY A 21 6.33 4.32 13.60
N ARG A 22 6.47 5.55 13.09
CA ARG A 22 5.36 6.35 12.55
C ARG A 22 4.88 5.82 11.20
N HIS A 23 5.76 5.17 10.45
CA HIS A 23 5.43 4.62 9.14
C HIS A 23 4.39 3.52 9.20
N GLY A 24 4.50 2.58 10.14
CA GLY A 24 3.53 1.49 10.26
C GLY A 24 2.10 1.99 10.48
N GLN A 25 1.93 2.92 11.42
CA GLN A 25 0.62 3.56 11.66
C GLN A 25 0.13 4.34 10.42
N GLY A 26 1.01 5.07 9.74
CA GLY A 26 0.66 5.79 8.51
C GLY A 26 0.15 4.88 7.40
N LEU A 27 0.73 3.68 7.25
CA LEU A 27 0.29 2.68 6.28
C LEU A 27 -1.09 2.11 6.62
N VAL A 28 -1.36 1.85 7.89
CA VAL A 28 -2.68 1.40 8.36
C VAL A 28 -3.75 2.47 8.10
N HIS A 29 -3.48 3.73 8.45
CA HIS A 29 -4.37 4.84 8.17
C HIS A 29 -4.61 5.05 6.67
N PHE A 30 -3.57 4.86 5.85
CA PHE A 30 -3.69 4.94 4.40
C PHE A 30 -4.64 3.88 3.83
N VAL A 31 -4.63 2.66 4.36
CA VAL A 31 -5.59 1.60 4.00
C VAL A 31 -6.98 1.95 4.49
N LEU A 32 -7.14 2.42 5.73
CA LEU A 32 -8.45 2.83 6.28
C LEU A 32 -9.13 3.94 5.48
N ALA A 33 -8.35 4.83 4.86
CA ALA A 33 -8.86 5.89 3.99
C ALA A 33 -9.25 5.41 2.58
N ALA A 34 -9.23 4.10 2.31
CA ALA A 34 -9.56 3.58 0.98
C ALA A 34 -11.05 3.61 0.70
N HIS A 35 -11.40 4.24 -0.43
CA HIS A 35 -12.74 4.17 -0.99
C HIS A 35 -12.96 2.88 -1.78
N GLU A 36 -14.22 2.57 -2.07
CA GLU A 36 -14.60 1.50 -3.00
C GLU A 36 -13.84 1.62 -4.34
N GLY A 37 -13.45 0.48 -4.90
CA GLY A 37 -12.59 0.41 -6.09
C GLY A 37 -11.10 0.62 -5.83
N GLN A 38 -10.68 1.14 -4.67
CA GLN A 38 -9.26 1.40 -4.36
C GLN A 38 -8.71 0.55 -3.20
N ARG A 39 -9.57 -0.18 -2.47
CA ARG A 39 -9.23 -0.92 -1.25
C ARG A 39 -8.07 -1.89 -1.45
N ASN A 40 -8.18 -2.74 -2.47
CA ASN A 40 -7.16 -3.75 -2.75
C ASN A 40 -5.83 -3.12 -3.19
N THR A 41 -5.88 -2.13 -4.09
CA THR A 41 -4.68 -1.42 -4.57
C THR A 41 -3.96 -0.69 -3.44
N ARG A 42 -4.71 -0.04 -2.54
CA ARG A 42 -4.14 0.65 -1.38
C ARG A 42 -3.54 -0.32 -0.37
N LEU A 43 -4.21 -1.43 -0.09
CA LEU A 43 -3.68 -2.50 0.75
C LEU A 43 -2.39 -3.08 0.17
N PHE A 44 -2.38 -3.39 -1.12
CA PHE A 44 -1.21 -3.94 -1.80
C PHE A 44 -0.01 -2.99 -1.71
N TRP A 45 -0.21 -1.71 -2.01
CA TRP A 45 0.84 -0.70 -1.90
C TRP A 45 1.37 -0.59 -0.46
N ALA A 46 0.47 -0.56 0.53
CA ALA A 46 0.85 -0.48 1.93
C ALA A 46 1.64 -1.70 2.40
N ALA A 47 1.21 -2.91 1.99
CA ALA A 47 1.90 -4.15 2.29
C ALA A 47 3.29 -4.18 1.64
N CYS A 48 3.41 -3.84 0.36
CA CYS A 48 4.72 -3.72 -0.31
C CYS A 48 5.65 -2.80 0.45
N ARG A 49 5.14 -1.62 0.84
CA ARG A 49 5.92 -0.65 1.60
C ARG A 49 6.35 -1.18 2.97
N ALA A 50 5.47 -1.90 3.66
CA ALA A 50 5.80 -2.54 4.94
C ALA A 50 6.92 -3.58 4.78
N TYR A 51 6.85 -4.45 3.77
CA TYR A 51 7.89 -5.45 3.49
C TYR A 51 9.21 -4.83 3.04
N GLU A 52 9.17 -3.76 2.25
CA GLU A 52 10.38 -3.03 1.83
C GLU A 52 11.13 -2.47 3.05
N ASN A 53 10.40 -2.00 4.07
CA ASN A 53 10.95 -1.47 5.31
C ASN A 53 11.19 -2.54 6.40
N GLY A 54 10.98 -3.83 6.10
CA GLY A 54 11.22 -4.93 7.04
C GLY A 54 10.21 -5.05 8.18
N ILE A 55 9.10 -4.30 8.15
CA ILE A 55 8.03 -4.31 9.16
C ILE A 55 6.77 -5.07 8.69
N GLY A 56 6.86 -5.74 7.54
CA GLY A 56 5.74 -6.46 6.92
C GLY A 56 5.09 -7.52 7.83
N PRO A 57 5.85 -8.44 8.45
CA PRO A 57 5.30 -9.45 9.35
C PRO A 57 4.54 -8.84 10.54
N ASP A 58 5.15 -7.87 11.23
CA ASP A 58 4.54 -7.20 12.38
C ASP A 58 3.28 -6.41 12.02
N LEU A 59 3.25 -5.80 10.84
CA LEU A 59 2.13 -4.95 10.40
C LEU A 59 1.01 -5.74 9.69
N SER A 60 1.26 -6.99 9.32
CA SER A 60 0.34 -7.82 8.52
C SER A 60 -1.07 -7.88 9.11
N ASN A 61 -1.21 -8.22 10.38
CA ASN A 61 -2.50 -8.30 11.06
C ASN A 61 -3.23 -6.94 11.11
N ALA A 62 -2.50 -5.85 11.37
CA ALA A 62 -3.08 -4.52 11.40
C ALA A 62 -3.57 -4.06 10.02
N LEU A 63 -2.85 -4.43 8.94
CA LEU A 63 -3.27 -4.17 7.57
C LEU A 63 -4.48 -5.00 7.16
N VAL A 64 -4.58 -6.26 7.62
CA VAL A 64 -5.77 -7.09 7.41
C VAL A 64 -6.98 -6.46 8.09
N ASP A 65 -6.87 -6.07 9.37
CA ASP A 65 -7.96 -5.43 10.11
C ASP A 65 -8.44 -4.15 9.39
N ALA A 66 -7.50 -3.29 9.00
CA ALA A 66 -7.81 -2.07 8.25
C ALA A 66 -8.53 -2.35 6.92
N ALA A 67 -8.05 -3.35 6.18
CA ALA A 67 -8.67 -3.76 4.92
C ALA A 67 -10.09 -4.28 5.12
N VAL A 68 -10.30 -5.11 6.13
CA VAL A 68 -11.64 -5.62 6.49
C VAL A 68 -12.59 -4.48 6.84
N ARG A 69 -12.12 -3.50 7.62
CA ARG A 69 -12.89 -2.30 7.95
C ARG A 69 -13.26 -1.46 6.73
N THR A 70 -12.45 -1.50 5.67
CA THR A 70 -12.80 -0.83 4.41
C THR A 70 -13.81 -1.61 3.57
N GLY A 71 -14.03 -2.90 3.86
CA GLY A 71 -14.98 -3.76 3.16
C GLY A 71 -14.35 -4.83 2.26
N LEU A 72 -13.07 -5.17 2.45
CA LEU A 72 -12.49 -6.39 1.89
C LEU A 72 -12.85 -7.59 2.79
N THR A 73 -12.91 -8.79 2.22
CA THR A 73 -12.93 -9.99 3.07
C THR A 73 -11.56 -10.25 3.67
N GLU A 74 -11.53 -10.90 4.83
CA GLU A 74 -10.26 -11.27 5.47
C GLU A 74 -9.39 -12.16 4.57
N ARG A 75 -10.01 -13.07 3.82
CA ARG A 75 -9.33 -13.95 2.86
C ARG A 75 -8.67 -13.14 1.73
N GLU A 76 -9.39 -12.20 1.15
CA GLU A 76 -8.84 -11.31 0.11
C GLU A 76 -7.70 -10.47 0.67
N ALA A 77 -7.87 -9.88 1.85
CA ALA A 77 -6.84 -9.06 2.48
C ALA A 77 -5.53 -9.85 2.71
N ARG A 78 -5.63 -11.07 3.27
CA ARG A 78 -4.46 -11.95 3.46
C ARG A 78 -3.82 -12.34 2.14
N SER A 79 -4.63 -12.67 1.13
CA SER A 79 -4.12 -13.01 -0.21
C SER A 79 -3.33 -11.85 -0.84
N THR A 80 -3.82 -10.62 -0.68
CA THR A 80 -3.14 -9.41 -1.17
C THR A 80 -1.82 -9.16 -0.46
N ILE A 81 -1.78 -9.30 0.87
CA ILE A 81 -0.54 -9.17 1.65
C ILE A 81 0.47 -10.25 1.25
N ALA A 82 0.03 -11.51 1.08
CA ALA A 82 0.90 -12.58 0.61
C ALA A 82 1.48 -12.30 -0.78
N SER A 83 0.67 -11.72 -1.67
CA SER A 83 1.11 -11.32 -3.01
C SER A 83 2.15 -10.21 -2.96
N ALA A 84 1.94 -9.21 -2.09
CA ALA A 84 2.91 -8.13 -1.86
C ALA A 84 4.23 -8.65 -1.26
N ALA A 85 4.16 -9.58 -0.31
CA ALA A 85 5.33 -10.21 0.31
C ALA A 85 6.21 -10.91 -0.73
N ARG A 86 5.58 -11.70 -1.62
CA ARG A 86 6.27 -12.38 -2.72
C ARG A 86 6.97 -11.40 -3.65
N MET A 87 6.25 -10.38 -4.14
CA MET A 87 6.80 -9.42 -5.10
C MET A 87 7.95 -8.58 -4.51
N THR A 88 7.91 -8.30 -3.20
CA THR A 88 9.02 -7.60 -2.53
C THR A 88 10.22 -8.53 -2.27
N GLY A 89 9.97 -9.82 -2.03
CA GLY A 89 11.03 -10.83 -1.91
C GLY A 89 11.77 -11.07 -3.23
N GLU A 90 11.06 -11.05 -4.36
CA GLU A 90 11.64 -11.21 -5.71
C GLU A 90 12.49 -10.01 -6.17
N ARG A 91 12.37 -8.85 -5.52
CA ARG A 91 13.15 -7.63 -5.82
C ARG A 91 14.44 -7.48 -5.00
N ARG A 92 14.73 -8.40 -4.09
CA ARG A 92 15.98 -8.44 -3.30
C ARG A 92 16.96 -9.45 -3.89
#